data_AF-A0A6J2M5A1-F1
#
_entry.id   AF-A0A6J2M5A1-F1
#
_cell.length_a   1.000
_cell.length_b   1.000
_cell.length_c   1.000
_cell.angle_alpha   90.00
_cell.angle_beta   90.00
_cell.angle_gamma   90.00
#
_symmetry.space_group_name_H-M   'P 1'
#
loop_
_entity.id
_entity.type
_entity.pdbx_description
1 polymer ?
#
loop_
_entity_poly.entity_id
_entity_poly.type
_entity_poly.pdbx_seq_one_letter_code
_entity_poly.pdbx_strand_id
1 'polypeptide(L)'
;MKLVMVLMLAALPLYCYAGIGCDLLDDVVNTTINPDVNVTEYIDSLKGFLPDEETEKAFTFMKECFLHQSRESLEKVQELQQAIYSSFWCAQY
;
A
#
# COMPACT_ATOMS: atom_id res chain seq x y z
N MET A 1 20.08 -37.59 0.23
CA MET A 1 18.69 -37.27 0.60
C MET A 1 18.57 -36.25 1.75
N LYS A 2 19.45 -36.24 2.77
CA LYS A 2 19.41 -35.24 3.86
C LYS A 2 19.68 -33.78 3.39
N LEU A 3 20.66 -33.59 2.51
CA LEU A 3 21.04 -32.26 1.99
C LEU A 3 19.91 -31.56 1.22
N VAL A 4 19.18 -32.30 0.38
CA VAL A 4 18.05 -31.76 -0.40
C VAL A 4 16.92 -31.31 0.54
N MET A 5 16.68 -32.07 1.61
CA MET A 5 15.65 -31.75 2.61
C MET A 5 16.00 -30.49 3.42
N VAL A 6 17.28 -30.31 3.77
CA VAL A 6 17.78 -29.10 4.45
C VAL A 6 17.67 -27.87 3.54
N LEU A 7 17.98 -28.01 2.25
CA LEU A 7 17.82 -26.94 1.25
C LEU A 7 16.35 -26.54 1.05
N MET A 8 15.44 -27.51 0.99
CA MET A 8 13.99 -27.24 0.94
C MET A 8 13.52 -26.51 2.18
N LEU A 9 13.90 -26.98 3.38
CA LEU A 9 13.52 -26.36 4.66
C LEU A 9 14.10 -24.95 4.84
N ALA A 10 15.27 -24.65 4.28
CA ALA A 10 15.84 -23.30 4.28
C ALA A 10 15.14 -22.36 3.29
N ALA A 11 14.56 -22.90 2.21
CA ALA A 11 13.82 -22.12 1.24
C ALA A 11 12.34 -21.91 1.65
N LEU A 12 11.75 -22.81 2.46
CA LEU A 12 10.36 -22.68 2.95
C LEU A 12 10.05 -21.32 3.62
N PRO A 13 10.90 -20.78 4.53
CA PRO A 13 10.68 -19.46 5.10
C PRO A 13 10.66 -18.35 4.06
N LEU A 14 11.46 -18.47 2.98
CA LEU A 14 11.48 -17.51 1.88
C LEU A 14 10.25 -17.64 0.98
N TYR A 15 9.71 -18.85 0.81
CA TYR A 15 8.44 -19.08 0.11
C TYR A 15 7.22 -18.67 0.94
N CYS A 16 7.32 -18.68 2.26
CA CYS A 16 6.27 -18.20 3.18
C CYS A 16 6.41 -16.72 3.53
N TYR A 17 7.45 -16.03 3.04
CA TYR A 17 7.64 -14.59 3.16
C TYR A 17 7.18 -13.91 1.86
N ALA A 18 5.96 -14.18 1.43
CA ALA A 18 5.26 -13.16 0.65
C ALA A 18 4.92 -12.05 1.66
N GLY A 19 5.40 -10.82 1.44
CA GLY A 19 5.07 -9.70 2.32
C GLY A 19 3.56 -9.61 2.54
N ILE A 20 3.13 -9.12 3.70
CA ILE A 20 1.70 -8.94 3.96
C ILE A 20 1.25 -7.73 3.13
N GLY A 21 0.40 -7.97 2.13
CA GLY A 21 -0.21 -6.90 1.34
C GLY A 21 0.30 -6.79 -0.09
N CYS A 22 0.23 -5.57 -0.63
CA CYS A 22 0.62 -5.24 -2.00
C CYS A 22 1.49 -3.98 -1.98
N ASP A 23 2.79 -4.13 -2.24
CA ASP A 23 3.76 -3.04 -2.20
C ASP A 23 3.32 -1.81 -3.01
N LEU A 24 2.72 -2.05 -4.19
CA LEU A 24 2.23 -0.97 -5.02
C LEU A 24 1.09 -0.19 -4.35
N LEU A 25 0.16 -0.91 -3.70
CA LEU A 25 -0.93 -0.27 -2.97
C LEU A 25 -0.41 0.44 -1.71
N ASP A 26 0.59 -0.11 -1.04
CA ASP A 26 1.27 0.53 0.10
C ASP A 26 1.87 1.88 -0.31
N ASP A 27 2.57 1.93 -1.44
CA ASP A 27 3.15 3.17 -1.96
C ASP A 27 2.06 4.21 -2.28
N VAL A 28 0.94 3.79 -2.89
CA VAL A 28 -0.20 4.69 -3.16
C VAL A 28 -0.77 5.24 -1.86
N VAL A 29 -1.03 4.39 -0.85
CA VAL A 29 -1.60 4.85 0.42
C VAL A 29 -0.62 5.78 1.14
N ASN A 30 0.65 5.39 1.24
CA ASN A 30 1.70 6.19 1.88
C ASN A 30 1.80 7.59 1.25
N THR A 31 1.81 7.67 -0.08
CA THR A 31 1.87 8.96 -0.80
C THR A 31 0.56 9.75 -0.64
N THR A 32 -0.59 9.07 -0.57
CA THR A 32 -1.89 9.71 -0.34
C THR A 32 -1.95 10.38 1.03
N ILE A 33 -1.53 9.69 2.09
CA ILE A 33 -1.61 10.19 3.47
C ILE A 33 -0.43 11.06 3.89
N ASN A 34 0.64 11.13 3.10
CA ASN A 34 1.80 11.98 3.41
C ASN A 34 1.42 13.47 3.25
N PRO A 35 1.44 14.28 4.33
CA PRO A 35 1.09 15.70 4.27
C PRO A 35 2.13 16.56 3.55
N ASP A 36 3.36 16.05 3.37
CA ASP A 36 4.45 16.78 2.70
C ASP A 36 4.43 16.59 1.18
N VAL A 37 3.65 15.63 0.67
CA VAL A 37 3.45 15.41 -0.76
C VAL A 37 2.30 16.27 -1.25
N ASN A 38 2.58 17.18 -2.19
CA ASN A 38 1.56 18.04 -2.78
C ASN A 38 0.71 17.29 -3.83
N VAL A 39 -0.39 17.91 -4.26
CA VAL A 39 -1.34 17.33 -5.22
C VAL A 39 -0.69 16.98 -6.56
N THR A 40 0.16 17.86 -7.10
CA THR A 40 0.82 17.64 -8.40
C THR A 40 1.77 16.45 -8.34
N GLU A 41 2.60 16.38 -7.31
CA GLU A 41 3.53 15.26 -7.08
C GLU A 41 2.79 13.94 -6.89
N TYR A 42 1.67 13.97 -6.15
CA TYR A 42 0.80 12.81 -5.98
C TYR A 42 0.24 12.31 -7.31
N ILE A 43 -0.35 13.19 -8.12
CA ILE A 43 -0.89 12.82 -9.43
C ILE A 43 0.21 12.30 -10.37
N ASP A 44 1.37 12.95 -10.38
CA ASP A 44 2.51 12.52 -11.17
C ASP A 44 2.98 11.10 -10.80
N SER A 45 2.96 10.75 -9.50
CA SER A 45 3.29 9.41 -9.01
C SER A 45 2.28 8.33 -9.47
N LEU A 46 1.04 8.74 -9.78
CA LEU A 46 -0.05 7.84 -10.15
C LEU A 46 -0.36 7.78 -11.64
N LYS A 47 0.29 8.58 -12.49
CA LYS A 47 -0.01 8.68 -13.93
C LYS A 47 -0.13 7.34 -14.66
N GLY A 48 0.63 6.32 -14.27
CA GLY A 48 0.55 4.98 -14.87
C GLY A 48 -0.74 4.21 -14.55
N PHE A 49 -1.49 4.65 -13.54
CA PHE A 49 -2.72 4.02 -13.02
C PHE A 49 -3.97 4.85 -13.29
N LEU A 50 -3.83 6.07 -13.82
CA LEU A 50 -4.94 6.98 -14.10
C LEU A 50 -5.32 6.84 -15.59
N PRO A 51 -6.42 6.15 -15.94
CA PRO A 51 -6.76 5.84 -17.33
C PRO A 51 -7.29 7.06 -18.11
N ASP A 52 -7.84 8.05 -17.42
CA ASP A 52 -8.51 9.20 -18.01
C ASP A 52 -8.52 10.43 -17.09
N GLU A 53 -8.93 11.57 -17.66
CA GLU A 53 -9.03 12.86 -16.98
C GLU A 53 -10.04 12.84 -15.82
N GLU A 54 -11.09 12.01 -15.91
CA GLU A 54 -12.09 11.87 -14.86
C GLU A 54 -11.47 11.24 -13.60
N THR A 55 -10.71 10.17 -13.80
CA THR A 55 -10.00 9.48 -12.71
C THR A 55 -8.91 10.37 -12.12
N GLU A 56 -8.16 11.11 -12.95
CA GLU A 56 -7.19 12.10 -12.46
C GLU A 56 -7.83 13.18 -11.57
N LYS A 57 -9.00 13.70 -11.96
CA LYS A 57 -9.77 14.66 -11.14
C LYS A 57 -10.24 14.05 -9.83
N ALA A 58 -10.69 12.79 -9.85
CA ALA A 58 -11.12 12.10 -8.64
C ALA A 58 -9.95 11.91 -7.65
N PHE A 59 -8.78 11.51 -8.14
CA PHE A 59 -7.58 11.37 -7.31
C PHE A 59 -7.04 12.72 -6.82
N THR A 60 -7.18 13.77 -7.64
CA THR A 60 -6.84 15.14 -7.25
C THR A 60 -7.66 15.57 -6.06
N PHE A 61 -9.00 15.46 -6.18
CA PHE A 61 -9.93 15.77 -5.09
C PHE A 61 -9.69 14.90 -3.85
N MET A 62 -9.42 13.61 -4.05
CA MET A 62 -9.11 12.69 -2.95
C MET A 62 -7.87 13.16 -2.18
N LYS A 63 -6.78 13.51 -2.86
CA LYS A 63 -5.56 14.03 -2.21
C LYS A 63 -5.83 15.33 -1.46
N GLU A 64 -6.58 16.25 -2.06
CA GLU A 64 -6.99 17.48 -1.38
C GLU A 64 -7.74 17.16 -0.08
N CYS A 65 -8.68 16.20 -0.08
CA CYS A 65 -9.37 15.79 1.14
C CYS A 65 -8.43 15.28 2.23
N PHE A 66 -7.41 14.49 1.87
CA PHE A 66 -6.41 13.99 2.82
C PHE A 66 -5.51 15.11 3.37
N LEU A 67 -5.16 16.11 2.56
CA LEU A 67 -4.39 17.27 3.02
C LEU A 67 -5.15 18.14 4.05
N HIS A 68 -6.48 18.02 4.11
CA HIS A 68 -7.30 18.69 5.13
C HIS A 68 -7.48 17.88 6.43
N GLN A 69 -6.94 16.65 6.50
CA GLN A 69 -7.03 15.82 7.71
C GLN A 69 -5.95 16.18 8.74
N SER A 70 -6.20 15.83 9.99
CA SER A 70 -5.20 15.95 11.05
C SER A 70 -4.11 14.88 10.89
N ARG A 71 -2.89 15.12 11.42
CA ARG A 71 -1.82 14.11 11.44
C ARG A 71 -2.26 12.81 12.11
N GLU A 72 -3.00 12.90 13.22
CA GLU A 72 -3.55 11.74 13.91
C GLU A 72 -4.47 10.94 12.98
N SER A 73 -5.37 11.61 12.25
CA SER A 73 -6.25 10.94 11.29
C SER A 73 -5.48 10.27 10.16
N LEU A 74 -4.40 10.90 9.65
CA LEU A 74 -3.53 10.32 8.62
C LEU A 74 -2.80 9.06 9.14
N GLU A 75 -2.26 9.10 10.36
CA GLU A 75 -1.63 7.93 11.01
C GLU A 75 -2.62 6.78 11.20
N LYS A 76 -3.89 7.07 11.55
CA LYS A 76 -4.93 6.05 11.68
C LYS A 76 -5.30 5.34 10.39
N VAL A 77 -5.10 5.97 9.23
CA VAL A 77 -5.30 5.30 7.93
C VAL A 77 -4.26 4.19 7.73
N GLN A 78 -3.00 4.45 8.12
CA GLN A 78 -1.95 3.44 8.06
C GLN A 78 -2.22 2.29 9.02
N GLU A 79 -2.66 2.59 10.26
CA GLU A 79 -3.09 1.55 11.22
C GLU A 79 -4.27 0.71 10.67
N LEU A 80 -5.25 1.36 10.03
CA LEU A 80 -6.39 0.68 9.41
C LEU A 80 -5.94 -0.28 8.30
N GLN A 81 -5.04 0.14 7.42
CA GLN A 81 -4.50 -0.73 6.36
C GLN A 81 -3.80 -1.96 6.95
N GLN A 82 -2.97 -1.77 7.97
CA GLN A 82 -2.28 -2.88 8.65
C GLN A 82 -3.27 -3.83 9.33
N ALA A 83 -4.36 -3.31 9.92
CA ALA A 83 -5.42 -4.12 10.49
C ALA A 83 -6.17 -4.94 9.43
N ILE A 84 -6.40 -4.38 8.24
CA ILE A 84 -7.00 -5.09 7.10
C ILE A 84 -6.07 -6.22 6.64
N TYR A 85 -4.80 -5.89 6.40
CA TYR A 85 -3.78 -6.82 5.90
C TYR A 85 -3.52 -7.99 6.84
N SER A 86 -3.50 -7.74 8.14
CA SER A 86 -3.34 -8.79 9.16
C SER A 86 -4.63 -9.53 9.49
N SER A 87 -5.76 -9.15 8.89
CA SER A 87 -7.04 -9.82 9.15
C SER A 87 -7.09 -11.21 8.52
N PHE A 88 -7.82 -12.11 9.17
CA PHE A 88 -8.10 -13.45 8.63
C PHE A 88 -8.70 -13.40 7.21
N TRP A 89 -9.44 -12.34 6.89
CA TRP A 89 -10.11 -12.17 5.61
C TRP A 89 -9.16 -11.81 4.48
N CYS A 90 -8.14 -10.99 4.76
CA CYS A 90 -7.12 -10.65 3.76
C CYS A 90 -6.11 -11.78 3.59
N ALA A 91 -5.77 -12.52 4.66
CA ALA A 91 -4.81 -13.62 4.61
C ALA A 91 -5.19 -14.80 3.70
N GLN A 92 -6.43 -14.81 3.17
CA GLN A 92 -6.88 -15.79 2.18
C GLN A 92 -6.46 -15.44 0.74
N TYR A 93 -5.94 -14.24 0.52
CA TYR A 93 -5.52 -13.69 -0.78
C TYR A 93 -4.03 -13.37 -0.76
#